data_AF-A0A1X1MIH8-F1
#
_entry.id   AF-A0A1X1MIH8-F1
#
_cell.length_a   1.000
_cell.length_b   1.000
_cell.length_c   1.000
_cell.angle_alpha   90.00
_cell.angle_beta   90.00
_cell.angle_gamma   90.00
#
_symmetry.space_group_name_H-M   'P 1'
#
loop_
_entity.id
_entity.type
_entity.pdbx_description
1 polymer ?
#
loop_
_entity_poly.entity_id
_entity_poly.type
_entity_poly.pdbx_seq_one_letter_code
_entity_poly.pdbx_strand_id
1 'polypeptide(L)'
;MNTVDNDDLLPEPRPVIGGRPRSLAEVVTVNDGLLVQHELLLAPGATAADLTTAMILVPPTAALVSHHGDVDVSLVFQEVSRDARRGVDGQPVGRGGDPGRT
;
A
#
# COMPACT_ATOMS: atom_id res chain seq x y z
N MET A 1 56.11 41.90 0.00
CA MET A 1 55.17 40.92 0.57
C MET A 1 53.84 41.06 -0.15
N ASN A 2 53.45 40.03 -0.92
CA ASN A 2 52.08 39.56 -1.14
C ASN A 2 52.10 38.48 -2.22
N THR A 3 52.07 37.23 -1.78
CA THR A 3 51.76 36.04 -2.57
C THR A 3 50.26 36.01 -2.79
N VAL A 4 49.82 35.92 -4.04
CA VAL A 4 48.41 35.65 -4.36
C VAL A 4 48.38 34.25 -4.96
N ASP A 5 48.27 33.27 -4.07
CA ASP A 5 47.90 31.89 -4.39
C ASP A 5 46.43 31.91 -4.84
N ASN A 6 46.22 31.95 -6.16
CA ASN A 6 44.93 31.59 -6.75
C ASN A 6 44.93 30.07 -6.92
N ASP A 7 44.64 29.36 -5.82
CA ASP A 7 44.22 27.97 -5.90
C ASP A 7 42.98 27.90 -6.80
N ASP A 8 43.11 27.11 -7.87
CA ASP A 8 42.04 26.70 -8.77
C ASP A 8 40.93 25.98 -8.00
N LEU A 9 40.08 26.75 -7.32
CA LEU A 9 38.87 26.23 -6.68
C LEU A 9 37.89 25.83 -7.78
N LEU A 10 37.97 24.57 -8.20
CA LEU A 10 36.92 23.96 -9.01
C LEU A 10 35.58 24.12 -8.27
N PRO A 11 34.51 24.57 -8.96
CA PRO A 11 33.23 24.76 -8.32
C PRO A 11 32.73 23.43 -7.75
N GLU A 12 32.23 23.46 -6.51
CA GLU A 12 31.65 22.26 -5.88
C GLU A 12 30.56 21.66 -6.78
N PRO A 13 30.51 20.31 -6.94
CA PRO A 13 29.49 19.67 -7.72
C PRO A 13 28.12 20.00 -7.12
N ARG A 14 27.35 20.81 -7.84
CA ARG A 14 25.98 21.13 -7.44
C ARG A 14 25.20 19.80 -7.35
N PRO A 15 24.44 19.56 -6.27
CA PRO A 15 23.55 18.41 -6.25
C PRO A 15 22.66 18.50 -7.48
N VAL A 16 22.77 17.51 -8.36
CA VAL A 16 21.76 17.30 -9.39
C VAL A 16 20.46 17.19 -8.61
N ILE A 17 19.51 18.09 -8.87
CA ILE A 17 18.16 18.00 -8.30
C ILE A 17 17.58 16.71 -8.88
N GLY A 18 17.87 15.61 -8.19
CA GLY A 18 17.49 14.27 -8.56
C GLY A 18 15.98 14.24 -8.57
N GLY A 19 15.40 13.93 -9.73
CA GLY A 19 14.00 13.56 -9.79
C GLY A 19 13.74 12.49 -8.72
N ARG A 20 12.55 12.53 -8.12
CA ARG A 20 12.14 11.55 -7.10
C ARG A 20 12.56 10.15 -7.57
N PRO A 21 13.32 9.37 -6.79
CA PRO A 21 13.67 8.02 -7.18
C PRO A 21 12.38 7.27 -7.54
N ARG A 22 12.37 6.58 -8.68
CA ARG A 22 11.19 5.83 -9.11
C ARG A 22 10.94 4.74 -8.07
N SER A 23 9.77 4.79 -7.43
CA SER A 23 9.39 3.76 -6.48
C SER A 23 9.18 2.45 -7.23
N LEU A 24 9.78 1.35 -6.77
CA LEU A 24 9.54 0.02 -7.34
C LEU A 24 8.23 -0.60 -6.85
N ALA A 25 7.72 -0.10 -5.73
CA ALA A 25 6.40 -0.42 -5.21
C ALA A 25 5.68 0.85 -4.76
N GLU A 26 4.43 1.02 -5.13
CA GLU A 26 3.61 2.19 -4.78
C GLU A 26 2.23 1.74 -4.34
N VAL A 27 1.66 2.39 -3.32
CA VAL A 27 0.27 2.18 -2.90
C VAL A 27 -0.52 3.45 -3.15
N VAL A 28 -1.56 3.33 -3.95
CA VAL A 28 -2.53 4.39 -4.26
C VAL A 28 -3.85 4.03 -3.61
N THR A 29 -4.43 4.96 -2.86
CA THR A 29 -5.77 4.77 -2.27
C THR A 29 -6.79 5.54 -3.09
N VAL A 30 -7.84 4.85 -3.52
CA VAL A 30 -8.96 5.38 -4.30
C VAL A 30 -10.24 5.26 -3.47
N ASN A 31 -10.92 6.37 -3.28
CA ASN A 31 -12.22 6.42 -2.62
C ASN A 31 -13.33 6.49 -3.68
N ASP A 32 -14.14 5.44 -3.81
CA ASP A 32 -15.28 5.36 -4.71
C ASP A 32 -16.59 5.26 -3.90
N GLY A 33 -17.05 6.41 -3.42
CA GLY A 33 -18.25 6.51 -2.57
C GLY A 33 -18.08 5.79 -1.23
N LEU A 34 -18.80 4.67 -1.05
CA LEU A 34 -18.72 3.83 0.16
C LEU A 34 -17.60 2.79 0.11
N LEU A 35 -16.93 2.65 -1.04
CA LEU A 35 -15.86 1.68 -1.24
C LEU A 35 -14.51 2.40 -1.17
N VAL A 36 -13.60 1.85 -0.38
CA VAL A 36 -12.20 2.28 -0.34
C VAL A 36 -11.35 1.17 -0.95
N GLN A 37 -10.62 1.50 -2.00
CA GLN A 37 -9.69 0.60 -2.68
C GLN A 37 -8.26 1.07 -2.47
N HIS A 38 -7.35 0.12 -2.31
CA HIS A 38 -5.90 0.35 -2.25
C HIS A 38 -5.27 -0.47 -3.36
N GLU A 39 -4.75 0.22 -4.36
CA GLU A 39 -4.03 -0.38 -5.46
C GLU A 39 -2.53 -0.34 -5.15
N LEU A 40 -1.90 -1.51 -5.11
CA LEU A 40 -0.47 -1.67 -4.96
C LEU A 40 0.13 -2.00 -6.32
N LEU A 41 0.94 -1.08 -6.84
CA LEU A 41 1.65 -1.20 -8.11
C LEU A 41 3.08 -1.64 -7.86
N LEU A 42 3.53 -2.67 -8.57
CA LEU A 42 4.90 -3.19 -8.57
C LEU A 42 5.50 -3.01 -9.97
N ALA A 43 6.57 -2.22 -10.04
CA ALA A 43 7.35 -2.04 -11.25
C ALA A 43 8.23 -3.28 -11.53
N PRO A 44 8.78 -3.42 -12.75
CA PRO A 44 9.63 -4.54 -13.10
C PRO A 44 10.91 -4.49 -12.26
N GLY A 45 11.28 -5.63 -11.68
CA GLY A 45 12.42 -5.72 -10.77
C GLY A 45 12.11 -5.43 -9.30
N ALA A 46 10.85 -5.13 -8.95
CA ALA A 46 10.42 -5.10 -7.56
C ALA A 46 10.64 -6.46 -6.89
N THR A 47 11.17 -6.45 -5.68
CA THR A 47 11.48 -7.64 -4.89
C THR A 47 10.39 -7.93 -3.86
N ALA A 48 10.47 -9.10 -3.21
CA ALA A 48 9.61 -9.42 -2.08
C ALA A 48 9.75 -8.40 -0.93
N ALA A 49 10.93 -7.77 -0.78
CA ALA A 49 11.13 -6.71 0.21
C ALA A 49 10.32 -5.46 -0.15
N ASP A 50 10.36 -5.03 -1.41
CA ASP A 50 9.59 -3.87 -1.90
C ASP A 50 8.08 -4.10 -1.71
N LEU A 51 7.59 -5.28 -2.08
CA LEU A 51 6.20 -5.68 -1.84
C LEU A 51 5.86 -5.65 -0.35
N THR A 52 6.69 -6.25 0.49
CA THR A 52 6.44 -6.31 1.94
C THR A 52 6.40 -4.91 2.55
N THR A 53 7.32 -4.03 2.15
CA THR A 53 7.35 -2.63 2.59
C THR A 53 6.10 -1.88 2.15
N ALA A 54 5.66 -2.05 0.90
CA ALA A 54 4.43 -1.43 0.41
C ALA A 54 3.18 -1.96 1.11
N MET A 55 3.12 -3.27 1.40
CA MET A 55 2.00 -3.89 2.11
C MET A 55 1.76 -3.33 3.52
N ILE A 56 2.78 -2.75 4.18
CA ILE A 56 2.61 -2.08 5.49
C ILE A 56 1.62 -0.91 5.39
N LEU A 57 1.48 -0.31 4.21
CA LEU A 57 0.56 0.82 3.96
C LEU A 57 -0.86 0.36 3.62
N VAL A 58 -1.07 -0.93 3.32
CA VAL A 58 -2.39 -1.47 3.03
C VAL A 58 -3.10 -1.73 4.37
N PRO A 59 -4.34 -1.22 4.56
CA PRO A 59 -5.07 -1.47 5.80
C PRO A 59 -5.26 -2.97 6.06
N PRO A 60 -5.10 -3.45 7.31
CA PRO A 60 -5.33 -4.87 7.66
C PRO A 60 -6.81 -5.27 7.53
N THR A 61 -7.69 -4.29 7.34
CA THR A 61 -9.12 -4.46 7.06
C THR A 61 -9.43 -4.69 5.58
N ALA A 62 -8.45 -4.51 4.71
CA ALA A 62 -8.61 -4.66 3.27
C ALA A 62 -8.31 -6.10 2.83
N ALA A 63 -9.13 -6.62 1.91
CA ALA A 63 -8.95 -7.93 1.30
C ALA A 63 -8.49 -7.76 -0.15
N LEU A 64 -7.62 -8.64 -0.63
CA LEU A 64 -7.25 -8.68 -2.05
C LEU A 64 -8.46 -9.13 -2.87
N VAL A 65 -8.93 -8.27 -3.79
CA VAL A 65 -10.11 -8.53 -4.62
C VAL A 65 -9.78 -8.70 -6.10
N SER A 66 -8.65 -8.16 -6.56
CA SER A 66 -8.17 -8.37 -7.92
C SER A 66 -6.65 -8.32 -7.99
N HIS A 67 -6.10 -8.95 -9.04
CA HIS A 67 -4.71 -8.81 -9.43
C HIS A 67 -4.63 -8.75 -10.96
N HIS A 68 -3.75 -7.90 -11.48
CA HIS A 68 -3.47 -7.76 -12.91
C HIS A 68 -1.97 -7.80 -13.12
N GLY A 69 -1.50 -8.49 -14.16
CA GLY A 69 -0.09 -8.56 -14.48
C GLY A 69 0.13 -8.54 -15.99
N ASP A 70 1.00 -7.66 -16.44
CA ASP A 70 1.61 -7.68 -17.78
C ASP A 70 3.10 -7.38 -17.63
N VAL A 71 3.55 -6.16 -17.93
CA VAL A 71 4.91 -5.69 -17.64
C VAL A 71 5.06 -5.33 -16.15
N ASP A 72 4.03 -4.70 -15.59
CA ASP A 72 3.91 -4.36 -14.18
C ASP A 72 2.88 -5.26 -13.51
N VAL A 73 2.90 -5.33 -12.18
CA VAL A 73 1.88 -6.04 -11.39
C VAL A 73 1.07 -5.04 -10.57
N SER A 74 -0.26 -5.13 -10.66
CA SER A 74 -1.22 -4.39 -9.85
C SER A 74 -1.97 -5.36 -8.94
N LEU A 75 -2.04 -5.05 -7.65
CA LEU A 75 -2.82 -5.75 -6.65
C LEU A 75 -3.87 -4.80 -6.09
N VAL A 76 -5.15 -5.13 -6.22
CA VAL A 76 -6.25 -4.29 -5.75
C VAL A 76 -6.82 -4.87 -4.46
N PHE A 77 -6.67 -4.12 -3.39
CA PHE A 77 -7.26 -4.42 -2.09
C PHE A 77 -8.50 -3.55 -1.88
N GLN A 78 -9.52 -4.10 -1.24
CA GLN A 78 -10.73 -3.36 -0.90
C GLN A 78 -11.04 -3.50 0.58
N GLU A 79 -11.32 -2.38 1.24
CA GLU A 79 -11.77 -2.39 2.62
C GLU A 79 -13.13 -3.08 2.75
N VAL A 80 -13.20 -4.13 3.58
CA VAL A 80 -14.48 -4.76 3.93
C VAL A 80 -15.09 -4.06 5.15
N SER A 81 -16.28 -3.48 4.95
CA SER A 81 -17.09 -2.91 6.02
C SER A 81 -17.26 -3.92 7.15
N ARG A 82 -17.15 -3.48 8.41
CA ARG A 82 -17.20 -4.36 9.59
C ARG A 82 -18.47 -5.23 9.66
N ASP A 83 -19.58 -4.78 9.07
CA ASP A 83 -20.82 -5.54 9.01
C ASP A 83 -20.69 -6.81 8.14
N ALA A 84 -19.87 -6.79 7.08
CA ALA A 84 -19.61 -7.96 6.26
C ALA A 84 -18.75 -9.01 6.99
N ARG A 85 -17.87 -8.58 7.91
CA ARG A 85 -17.02 -9.48 8.70
C ARG A 85 -17.78 -10.22 9.81
N ARG A 86 -18.92 -9.70 10.26
CA ARG A 86 -19.79 -10.41 11.21
C ARG A 86 -20.52 -11.61 10.60
N GLY A 87 -20.59 -11.71 9.27
CA GLY A 87 -21.27 -12.79 8.57
C GLY A 87 -20.46 -14.09 8.42
N VAL A 88 -19.13 -14.05 8.62
CA VAL A 88 -18.24 -15.21 8.38
C VAL A 88 -17.84 -15.91 9.67
N ASP A 89 -17.77 -15.20 10.80
CA ASP A 89 -17.20 -15.72 12.07
C ASP A 89 -18.20 -15.91 13.22
N GLY A 90 -19.51 -15.82 12.98
CA GLY A 90 -20.44 -15.78 14.12
C GLY A 90 -21.90 -16.05 13.79
N GLN A 91 -22.23 -17.29 13.45
CA GLN A 91 -23.58 -17.79 13.69
C GLN A 91 -23.59 -18.53 15.04
N PRO A 92 -23.99 -17.89 16.15
CA PRO A 92 -24.39 -18.66 17.31
C PRO A 92 -25.65 -19.44 16.90
N VAL A 93 -25.61 -20.76 17.01
CA VAL A 93 -26.80 -21.60 16.93
C VAL A 93 -27.66 -21.24 18.14
N GLY A 94 -28.45 -20.18 18.01
CA GLY A 94 -29.52 -19.84 18.93
C GLY A 94 -30.59 -20.91 18.81
N ARG A 95 -30.42 -22.02 19.53
CA ARG A 95 -31.52 -22.94 19.81
C ARG A 95 -32.47 -22.19 20.73
N GLY A 96 -33.48 -21.57 20.14
CA GLY A 96 -34.54 -20.87 20.83
C GLY A 96 -35.13 -21.75 21.93
N GLY A 97 -35.29 -21.16 23.10
CA GLY A 97 -36.03 -21.74 24.20
C GLY A 97 -37.49 -21.95 23.81
N ASP A 98 -38.02 -23.10 24.20
CA ASP A 98 -39.45 -23.38 24.17
C ASP A 98 -40.09 -22.72 25.40
N PRO A 99 -41.09 -21.82 25.24
CA PRO A 99 -41.78 -21.19 26.36
C PRO A 99 -42.82 -22.15 26.93
N GLY A 100 -42.77 -22.38 28.25
CA GLY A 100 -43.64 -23.35 28.92
C GLY A 100 -45.15 -23.11 28.82
N ARG A 101 -45.90 -24.23 28.74
CA ARG A 101 -47.31 -24.51 29.14
C ARG A 101 -47.65 -25.88 28.50
N THR A 102 -48.07 -26.93 29.19
CA THR A 102 -48.99 -27.12 30.33
C THR A 102 -48.62 -28.37 31.11
#